data_AF-A0A7K5H4E1-F1
#
_entry.id   AF-A0A7K5H4E1-F1
#
_cell.length_a   1.000
_cell.length_b   1.000
_cell.length_c   1.000
_cell.angle_alpha   90.00
_cell.angle_beta   90.00
_cell.angle_gamma   90.00
#
_symmetry.space_group_name_H-M   'P 1'
#
loop_
_entity.id
_entity.type
_entity.pdbx_description
1 polymer ?
#
loop_
_entity_poly.entity_id
_entity_poly.type
_entity_poly.pdbx_seq_one_letter_code
_entity_poly.pdbx_strand_id
1 'polypeptide(L)'
;QRITAFGCQSGYVRVAQVDQASRAVLQSWSIQQDGPISKVLVFPLPSELGSGTAQDGDAITAQGYSVLVTSTIELSVVYRDVLTNGLGDQLILPASDQYDSVLCALVTDVDFDGAREILLGTYGQELLCYKYTGTAGNPPGEFRLLWTRRFPS
;
A
#
# COMPACT_ATOMS: atom_id res chain seq x y z
N GLN A 1 17.97 2.02 -8.63
CA GLN A 1 17.04 3.06 -8.15
C GLN A 1 16.51 2.66 -6.77
N ARG A 2 16.11 3.61 -5.92
CA ARG A 2 15.55 3.35 -4.58
C ARG A 2 14.31 4.19 -4.36
N ILE A 3 13.24 3.59 -3.82
CA ILE A 3 12.07 4.33 -3.33
C ILE A 3 12.23 4.51 -1.83
N THR A 4 12.02 5.74 -1.35
CA THR A 4 12.00 6.06 0.06
C THR A 4 10.67 6.74 0.37
N ALA A 5 9.94 6.24 1.36
CA ALA A 5 8.70 6.82 1.81
C ALA A 5 8.77 7.04 3.32
N PHE A 6 8.21 8.15 3.80
CA PHE A 6 8.07 8.42 5.23
C PHE A 6 6.79 9.19 5.50
N GLY A 7 6.31 9.09 6.73
CA GLY A 7 5.15 9.81 7.25
C GLY A 7 5.48 10.45 8.58
N CYS A 8 4.87 11.60 8.86
CA CYS A 8 5.07 12.39 10.06
C CYS A 8 3.82 12.38 10.95
N GLN A 9 4.00 12.69 12.23
CA GLN A 9 2.88 12.89 13.17
C GLN A 9 1.93 14.03 12.76
N SER A 10 2.39 14.95 11.90
CA SER A 10 1.57 16.02 11.37
C SER A 10 0.62 15.59 10.25
N GLY A 11 0.60 14.31 9.84
CA GLY A 11 -0.13 13.84 8.66
C GLY A 11 0.62 14.04 7.34
N TYR A 12 1.83 14.61 7.38
CA TYR A 12 2.65 14.80 6.19
C TYR A 12 3.24 13.48 5.71
N VAL A 13 3.05 13.15 4.44
CA VAL A 13 3.64 11.97 3.80
C VAL A 13 4.44 12.40 2.58
N ARG A 14 5.62 11.82 2.41
CA ARG A 14 6.45 12.03 1.21
C ARG A 14 7.03 10.72 0.72
N VAL A 15 6.99 10.56 -0.59
CA VAL A 15 7.68 9.49 -1.32
C VAL A 15 8.69 10.11 -2.28
N ALA A 16 9.88 9.55 -2.33
CA ALA A 16 10.96 10.01 -3.19
C ALA A 16 11.59 8.83 -3.93
N GLN A 17 11.77 9.00 -5.24
CA GLN A 17 12.60 8.14 -6.06
C GLN A 17 14.01 8.72 -6.08
N VAL A 18 14.99 7.91 -5.67
CA VAL A 18 16.38 8.31 -5.51
C VAL A 18 17.25 7.46 -6.43
N ASP A 19 18.14 8.11 -7.16
CA ASP A 19 19.24 7.42 -7.82
C ASP A 19 20.37 7.17 -6.82
N GLN A 20 20.75 5.91 -6.66
CA GLN A 20 21.74 5.52 -5.66
C GLN A 20 23.17 5.88 -6.10
N ALA A 21 23.43 5.91 -7.42
CA ALA A 21 24.76 6.21 -7.95
C ALA A 21 25.08 7.70 -7.80
N SER A 22 24.20 8.58 -8.28
CA SER A 22 24.36 10.04 -8.17
C SER A 22 23.95 10.62 -6.81
N ARG A 23 23.28 9.84 -5.96
CA ARG A 23 22.70 10.27 -4.67
C ARG A 23 21.71 11.44 -4.82
N ALA A 24 21.10 11.58 -5.99
CA ALA A 24 20.14 12.62 -6.30
C ALA A 24 18.70 12.10 -6.20
N VAL A 25 17.79 12.96 -5.73
CA VAL A 25 16.35 12.71 -5.80
C VAL A 25 15.91 12.97 -7.25
N LEU A 26 15.45 11.92 -7.92
CA LEU A 26 14.96 12.01 -9.30
C LEU A 26 13.57 12.64 -9.31
N GLN A 27 12.69 12.14 -8.43
CA GLN A 27 11.31 12.57 -8.32
C GLN A 27 10.85 12.48 -6.86
N SER A 28 9.91 13.34 -6.48
CA SER A 28 9.29 13.29 -5.16
C SER A 28 7.85 13.76 -5.20
N TRP A 29 7.01 13.10 -4.42
CA TRP A 29 5.60 13.39 -4.27
C TRP A 29 5.29 13.54 -2.78
N SER A 30 4.37 14.43 -2.45
CA SER A 30 3.92 14.60 -1.08
C SER A 30 2.47 14.99 -0.98
N ILE A 31 1.88 14.63 0.14
CA ILE A 31 0.49 14.90 0.50
C ILE A 31 0.40 15.24 1.98
N GLN A 32 -0.73 15.81 2.36
CA GLN A 32 -1.07 16.15 3.72
C GLN A 32 -2.38 15.43 4.06
N GLN A 33 -2.33 14.52 5.02
CA GLN A 33 -3.50 13.89 5.64
C GLN A 33 -3.85 14.65 6.93
N ASP A 34 -5.08 14.53 7.44
CA ASP A 34 -5.52 15.32 8.60
C ASP A 34 -5.11 14.66 9.93
N GLY A 35 -4.73 13.38 9.93
CA GLY A 35 -4.36 12.60 11.11
C GLY A 35 -2.87 12.21 11.21
N PRO A 36 -2.39 11.84 12.41
CA PRO A 36 -1.02 11.35 12.59
C PRO A 36 -0.77 10.04 11.85
N ILE A 37 0.32 9.99 11.08
CA ILE A 37 0.72 8.77 10.37
C ILE A 37 1.35 7.77 11.34
N SER A 38 0.75 6.58 11.46
CA SER A 38 1.26 5.51 12.32
C SER A 38 2.30 4.64 11.61
N LYS A 39 2.13 4.40 10.30
CA LYS A 39 3.07 3.60 9.53
C LYS A 39 3.01 3.91 8.04
N VAL A 40 4.17 3.77 7.39
CA VAL A 40 4.32 3.84 5.93
C VAL A 40 5.12 2.63 5.47
N LEU A 41 4.63 1.93 4.45
CA LEU A 41 5.30 0.76 3.86
C LEU A 41 5.30 0.85 2.34
N VAL A 42 6.46 0.60 1.73
CA VAL A 42 6.60 0.43 0.28
C VAL A 42 6.56 -1.06 -0.02
N PHE A 43 5.72 -1.48 -0.96
CA PHE A 43 5.59 -2.88 -1.34
C PHE A 43 5.26 -3.04 -2.83
N PRO A 44 5.64 -4.17 -3.46
CA PRO A 44 5.27 -4.45 -4.84
C PRO A 44 3.78 -4.84 -4.90
N LEU A 45 3.10 -4.37 -5.95
CA LEU A 45 1.73 -4.74 -6.30
C LEU A 45 1.67 -4.94 -7.83
N PRO A 46 0.84 -5.85 -8.36
CA PRO A 46 0.66 -5.94 -9.82
C PRO A 46 0.26 -4.57 -10.39
N SER A 47 1.00 -4.08 -11.39
CA SER A 47 0.67 -2.82 -12.05
C SER A 47 -0.44 -3.03 -13.08
N GLU A 48 -1.41 -2.12 -13.09
CA GLU A 48 -2.52 -2.12 -14.03
C GLU A 48 -2.07 -1.77 -15.46
N LEU A 49 -0.91 -1.13 -15.64
CA LEU A 49 -0.33 -0.80 -16.95
C LEU A 49 0.48 -1.95 -17.60
N GLY A 50 0.62 -3.08 -16.89
CA GLY A 50 1.51 -4.18 -17.27
C GLY A 50 0.97 -5.17 -18.29
N SER A 51 -0.30 -5.09 -18.72
CA SER A 51 -0.85 -5.98 -19.75
C SER A 51 -0.50 -5.51 -21.17
N GLY A 52 0.78 -5.27 -21.43
CA GLY A 52 1.31 -5.22 -22.79
C GLY A 52 1.40 -6.64 -23.34
N THR A 53 0.93 -6.85 -24.56
CA THR A 53 0.90 -8.12 -25.29
C THR A 53 2.24 -8.86 -25.28
N ALA A 54 2.46 -9.74 -24.30
CA ALA A 54 3.38 -10.85 -24.43
C ALA A 54 2.60 -12.00 -25.07
N GLN A 55 2.59 -12.06 -26.40
CA GLN A 55 2.47 -13.35 -27.05
C GLN A 55 3.70 -14.16 -26.63
N ASP A 56 3.45 -15.39 -26.17
CA ASP A 56 4.40 -16.42 -25.76
C ASP A 56 4.75 -16.48 -24.26
N GLY A 57 4.09 -17.42 -23.57
CA GLY A 57 4.68 -18.30 -22.55
C GLY A 57 5.01 -17.78 -21.15
N ASP A 58 5.26 -16.50 -20.92
CA ASP A 58 5.71 -16.01 -19.61
C ASP A 58 5.16 -14.59 -19.34
N ALA A 59 3.94 -14.52 -18.81
CA ALA A 59 3.30 -13.26 -18.45
C ALA A 59 3.97 -12.66 -17.21
N ILE A 60 5.10 -11.98 -17.40
CA ILE A 60 5.67 -11.09 -16.38
C ILE A 60 4.68 -9.95 -16.20
N THR A 61 3.76 -10.08 -15.24
CA THR A 61 2.96 -8.96 -14.77
C THR A 61 3.94 -7.86 -14.36
N ALA A 62 3.89 -6.71 -15.05
CA ALA A 62 4.75 -5.59 -14.67
C ALA A 62 4.43 -5.25 -13.21
N GLN A 63 5.39 -5.45 -12.30
CA GLN A 63 5.19 -5.15 -10.89
C GLN A 63 5.44 -3.66 -10.67
N GLY A 64 4.41 -2.97 -10.19
CA GLY A 64 4.52 -1.59 -9.73
C GLY A 64 4.85 -1.53 -8.25
N TYR A 65 5.31 -0.37 -7.80
CA TYR A 65 5.51 -0.12 -6.37
C TYR A 65 4.38 0.72 -5.83
N SER A 66 3.73 0.19 -4.80
CA SER A 66 2.68 0.87 -4.05
C SER A 66 3.15 1.26 -2.66
N VAL A 67 2.49 2.24 -2.07
CA VAL A 67 2.80 2.74 -0.73
C VAL A 67 1.56 2.68 0.14
N LEU A 68 1.61 1.88 1.20
CA LEU A 68 0.61 1.86 2.26
C LEU A 68 0.93 2.98 3.25
N VAL A 69 -0.08 3.77 3.59
CA VAL A 69 -0.05 4.80 4.61
C VAL A 69 -1.20 4.51 5.58
N THR A 70 -0.87 4.34 6.85
CA THR A 70 -1.86 4.14 7.92
C THR A 70 -1.87 5.32 8.86
N SER A 71 -3.05 5.69 9.34
CA SER A 71 -3.26 6.79 10.28
C SER A 71 -3.77 6.25 11.62
N THR A 72 -3.56 6.99 12.70
CA THR A 72 -4.14 6.65 14.00
C THR A 72 -5.60 7.08 14.13
N ILE A 73 -6.07 8.01 13.29
CA ILE A 73 -7.42 8.59 13.40
C ILE A 73 -8.20 8.41 12.09
N GLU A 74 -7.50 8.47 10.96
CA GLU A 74 -8.13 8.37 9.65
C GLU A 74 -8.04 6.96 9.06
N LEU A 75 -8.72 6.80 7.93
CA LEU A 75 -8.66 5.62 7.08
C LEU A 75 -7.23 5.31 6.64
N SER A 76 -6.91 4.03 6.55
CA SER A 76 -5.67 3.57 5.93
C SER A 76 -5.81 3.54 4.41
N VAL A 77 -4.75 3.90 3.72
CA VAL A 77 -4.75 4.18 2.28
C VAL A 77 -3.56 3.54 1.59
N VAL A 78 -3.78 2.98 0.41
CA VAL A 78 -2.73 2.53 -0.51
C VAL A 78 -2.66 3.47 -1.71
N TYR A 79 -1.47 4.03 -1.95
CA TYR A 79 -1.17 4.76 -3.18
C TYR A 79 -0.53 3.80 -4.18
N ARG A 80 -1.16 3.59 -5.34
CA ARG A 80 -0.72 2.61 -6.33
C ARG A 80 0.21 3.20 -7.36
N ASP A 81 1.09 2.35 -7.88
CA ASP A 81 2.00 2.66 -9.00
C ASP A 81 2.70 4.01 -8.84
N VAL A 82 3.34 4.24 -7.68
CA VAL A 82 3.84 5.55 -7.26
C VAL A 82 4.91 6.11 -8.20
N LEU A 83 5.63 5.26 -8.92
CA LEU A 83 6.59 5.69 -9.93
C LEU A 83 5.92 6.31 -11.17
N THR A 84 4.69 5.91 -11.48
CA THR A 84 3.94 6.39 -12.65
C THR A 84 2.91 7.45 -12.26
N ASN A 85 2.16 7.21 -11.19
CA ASN A 85 1.04 8.03 -10.75
C ASN A 85 1.38 8.95 -9.58
N GLY A 86 2.58 8.85 -9.00
CA GLY A 86 2.91 9.56 -7.76
C GLY A 86 1.98 9.14 -6.62
N LEU A 87 1.40 10.12 -5.94
CA LEU A 87 0.39 9.90 -4.89
C LEU A 87 -1.04 10.21 -5.38
N GLY A 88 -1.28 10.13 -6.70
CA GLY A 88 -2.57 10.47 -7.31
C GLY A 88 -3.58 9.32 -7.37
N ASP A 89 -3.12 8.08 -7.45
CA ASP A 89 -4.00 6.90 -7.49
C ASP A 89 -4.16 6.31 -6.08
N GLN A 90 -5.24 6.74 -5.41
CA GLN A 90 -5.52 6.45 -4.01
C GLN A 90 -6.58 5.35 -3.87
N LEU A 91 -6.29 4.35 -3.03
CA LEU A 91 -7.23 3.28 -2.70
C LEU A 91 -7.40 3.17 -1.17
N ILE A 92 -8.63 3.30 -0.70
CA ILE A 92 -8.96 3.24 0.72
C ILE A 92 -9.11 1.78 1.16
N LEU A 93 -8.45 1.40 2.26
CA LEU A 93 -8.66 0.09 2.87
C LEU A 93 -10.02 0.08 3.60
N PRO A 94 -10.97 -0.77 3.17
CA PRO A 94 -12.32 -0.74 3.70
C PRO A 94 -12.35 -1.07 5.19
N ALA A 95 -13.22 -0.41 5.94
CA ALA A 95 -13.41 -0.60 7.38
C ALA A 95 -12.16 -0.39 8.26
N SER A 96 -11.08 0.22 7.72
CA SER A 96 -9.86 0.46 8.49
C SER A 96 -10.04 1.48 9.63
N ASP A 97 -11.10 2.27 9.59
CA ASP A 97 -11.51 3.24 10.60
C ASP A 97 -12.52 2.69 11.63
N GLN A 98 -12.97 1.44 11.48
CA GLN A 98 -14.04 0.86 12.31
C GLN A 98 -13.52 0.16 13.59
N TYR A 99 -12.21 -0.03 13.70
CA TYR A 99 -11.58 -0.92 14.67
C TYR A 99 -10.51 -0.23 15.54
N ASP A 100 -10.71 1.07 15.81
CA ASP A 100 -9.79 1.96 16.56
C ASP A 100 -8.49 2.29 15.80
N SER A 101 -7.55 2.97 16.46
CA SER A 101 -6.29 3.43 15.87
C SER A 101 -5.41 2.30 15.35
N VAL A 102 -4.94 2.41 14.11
CA VAL A 102 -3.93 1.50 13.54
C VAL A 102 -2.56 1.79 14.15
N LEU A 103 -1.94 0.79 14.77
CA LEU A 103 -0.64 0.90 15.46
C LEU A 103 0.50 0.30 14.64
N CYS A 104 0.22 -0.77 13.90
CA CYS A 104 1.21 -1.45 13.10
C CYS A 104 0.56 -2.04 11.83
N ALA A 105 1.43 -2.31 10.85
CA ALA A 105 1.06 -2.86 9.57
C ALA A 105 2.18 -3.77 9.08
N LEU A 106 1.81 -4.80 8.32
CA LEU A 106 2.72 -5.74 7.67
C LEU A 106 2.16 -6.08 6.29
N VAL A 107 3.05 -6.29 5.32
CA VAL A 107 2.70 -6.80 3.99
C VAL A 107 3.39 -8.14 3.80
N THR A 108 2.63 -9.22 3.72
CA THR A 108 3.17 -10.59 3.66
C THR A 108 2.18 -11.55 3.05
N ASP A 109 2.67 -12.66 2.51
CA ASP A 109 1.84 -13.75 1.99
C ASP A 109 1.45 -14.66 3.16
N VAL A 110 0.19 -14.59 3.58
CA VAL A 110 -0.35 -15.25 4.77
C VAL A 110 -0.87 -16.65 4.45
N ASP A 111 -1.48 -16.83 3.26
CA ASP A 111 -2.07 -18.09 2.81
C ASP A 111 -1.16 -18.91 1.89
N PHE A 112 0.06 -18.43 1.63
CA PHE A 112 1.10 -19.04 0.81
C PHE A 112 0.69 -19.27 -0.65
N ASP A 113 -0.17 -18.40 -1.19
CA ASP A 113 -0.60 -18.45 -2.60
C ASP A 113 0.28 -17.61 -3.53
N GLY A 114 1.29 -16.91 -2.98
CA GLY A 114 2.22 -16.04 -3.70
C GLY A 114 1.75 -14.59 -3.82
N ALA A 115 0.49 -14.28 -3.52
CA ALA A 115 0.00 -12.91 -3.37
C ALA A 115 0.26 -12.43 -1.93
N ARG A 116 0.50 -11.12 -1.75
CA ARG A 116 0.73 -10.56 -0.42
C ARG A 116 -0.52 -9.87 0.09
N GLU A 117 -0.90 -10.20 1.31
CA GLU A 117 -1.92 -9.52 2.08
C GLU A 117 -1.34 -8.34 2.87
N ILE A 118 -2.20 -7.38 3.18
CA ILE A 118 -1.93 -6.31 4.13
C ILE A 118 -2.57 -6.70 5.46
N LEU A 119 -1.77 -6.74 6.52
CA LEU A 119 -2.22 -6.92 7.89
C LEU A 119 -2.15 -5.59 8.62
N LEU A 120 -3.24 -5.19 9.29
CA LEU A 120 -3.28 -4.02 10.18
C LEU A 120 -3.57 -4.49 11.61
N GLY A 121 -2.73 -4.06 12.55
CA GLY A 121 -2.97 -4.26 13.98
C GLY A 121 -3.44 -2.96 14.63
N THR A 122 -4.55 -3.02 15.35
CA THR A 122 -5.18 -1.85 15.96
C THR A 122 -5.06 -1.84 17.48
N TYR A 123 -5.23 -0.66 18.09
CA TYR A 123 -5.29 -0.51 19.54
C TYR A 123 -6.47 -1.27 20.16
N GLY A 124 -7.57 -1.43 19.43
CA GLY A 124 -8.76 -2.21 19.81
C GLY A 124 -8.53 -3.72 19.94
N GLN A 125 -7.27 -4.19 19.84
CA GLN A 125 -6.87 -5.59 19.87
C GLN A 125 -7.45 -6.39 18.70
N GLU A 126 -7.56 -5.74 17.54
CA GLU A 126 -8.04 -6.35 16.31
C GLU A 126 -6.95 -6.40 15.25
N LEU A 127 -6.96 -7.52 14.52
CA LEU A 127 -6.11 -7.77 13.37
C LEU A 127 -6.99 -7.86 12.13
N LEU A 128 -6.75 -6.98 11.16
CA LEU A 128 -7.48 -6.91 9.90
C LEU A 128 -6.58 -7.43 8.80
N CYS A 129 -7.10 -8.30 7.93
CA CYS A 129 -6.37 -8.84 6.79
C CYS A 129 -7.03 -8.47 5.48
N TYR A 130 -6.27 -7.85 4.59
CA TYR A 130 -6.73 -7.38 3.29
C TYR A 130 -6.00 -8.11 2.17
N LYS A 131 -6.74 -8.51 1.15
CA LYS A 131 -6.16 -9.08 -0.08
C LYS A 131 -6.52 -8.20 -1.27
N TYR A 132 -5.54 -8.03 -2.15
CA TYR A 132 -5.78 -7.34 -3.41
C TYR A 132 -6.49 -8.29 -4.38
N THR A 133 -7.65 -7.87 -4.85
CA THR A 133 -8.40 -8.55 -5.90
C THR A 133 -8.39 -7.65 -7.12
N GLY A 134 -7.49 -7.94 -8.06
CA GLY A 134 -7.33 -7.19 -9.30
C GLY A 134 -6.49 -7.96 -10.30
N THR A 135 -6.99 -8.08 -11.53
CA THR A 135 -6.19 -8.47 -12.69
C THR A 135 -5.93 -7.21 -13.49
N ALA A 136 -4.75 -7.07 -14.11
CA ALA A 136 -4.44 -5.96 -15.00
C ALA A 136 -5.58 -5.73 -16.00
N GLY A 137 -6.34 -4.64 -15.82
CA GLY A 137 -7.53 -4.39 -16.63
C GLY A 137 -8.63 -3.58 -15.96
N ASN A 138 -9.83 -3.66 -16.53
CA ASN A 138 -11.02 -2.92 -16.10
C ASN A 138 -12.08 -3.96 -15.66
N PRO A 139 -12.62 -3.92 -14.42
CA PRO A 139 -12.47 -2.88 -13.39
C PRO A 139 -11.08 -2.83 -12.73
N PRO A 140 -10.66 -1.65 -12.24
CA PRO A 140 -9.40 -1.52 -11.51
C PRO A 140 -9.42 -2.40 -10.27
N GLY A 141 -8.28 -3.01 -9.93
CA GLY A 141 -8.21 -3.85 -8.75
C GLY A 141 -8.51 -3.10 -7.45
N GLU A 142 -8.99 -3.84 -6.45
CA GLU A 142 -9.40 -3.31 -5.15
C GLU A 142 -8.87 -4.16 -3.99
N PHE A 143 -8.77 -3.56 -2.81
CA PHE A 143 -8.50 -4.29 -1.58
C PHE A 143 -9.80 -4.71 -0.91
N ARG A 144 -9.90 -5.98 -0.57
CA ARG A 144 -11.04 -6.53 0.18
C ARG A 144 -10.59 -6.98 1.56
N LEU A 145 -11.37 -6.65 2.57
CA LEU A 145 -11.21 -7.19 3.92
C LEU A 145 -11.59 -8.67 3.89
N LEU A 146 -10.61 -9.56 4.06
CA LEU A 146 -10.82 -11.01 4.05
C LEU A 146 -11.39 -11.51 5.36
N TRP A 147 -10.77 -11.09 6.46
CA TRP A 147 -11.16 -11.49 7.80
C TRP A 147 -10.65 -10.46 8.82
N THR A 148 -11.31 -10.48 9.97
CA THR A 148 -10.87 -9.78 11.18
C THR A 148 -10.72 -10.78 12.31
N ARG A 149 -9.78 -10.52 13.21
CA ARG A 149 -9.61 -11.33 14.42
C ARG A 149 -9.38 -10.44 15.62
N ARG A 150 -10.26 -10.59 16.62
CA ARG A 150 -10.12 -9.94 17.92
C ARG A 150 -9.35 -10.84 18.89
N PHE A 151 -8.45 -10.23 19.64
CA PHE A 151 -7.73 -10.88 20.74
C PHE A 151 -8.27 -10.32 22.05
N PRO A 152 -8.92 -11.13 22.89
CA PRO A 152 -9.33 -10.69 24.21
C PRO A 152 -8.12 -10.59 25.14
N SER A 153 -8.14 -9.59 26.01
CA SER A 153 -7.22 -9.43 27.16
C SER A 153 -7.52 -10.39 28.29
#